data_AF-A0A658NLE2-F1
#
_entry.id   AF-A0A658NLE2-F1
#
_cell.length_a   1.000
_cell.length_b   1.000
_cell.length_c   1.000
_cell.angle_alpha   90.00
_cell.angle_beta   90.00
_cell.angle_gamma   90.00
#
_symmetry.space_group_name_H-M   'P 1'
#
loop_
_entity.id
_entity.type
_entity.pdbx_description
1 polymer ?
#
loop_
_entity_poly.entity_id
_entity_poly.type
_entity_poly.pdbx_seq_one_letter_code
_entity_poly.pdbx_strand_id
1 'polypeptide(L)'
;EGTVASIIYTSGTTGRPKGAMLTHGNFASNVAATVEVVGFYPTDNFINVLPLFHSFSFTANFMLPLGIKGCCSFVRSLRTV
;
A
#
# COMPACT_ATOMS: atom_id res chain seq x y z
N GLU A 1 -2.81 -3.25 17.94
CA GLU A 1 -2.40 -3.94 16.68
C GLU A 1 -3.54 -4.66 15.97
N GLY A 2 -4.45 -5.35 16.68
CA GLY A 2 -5.58 -6.07 16.07
C GLY A 2 -6.81 -5.25 15.64
N THR A 3 -6.79 -3.92 15.75
CA THR A 3 -7.90 -3.08 15.30
C THR A 3 -7.88 -2.92 13.78
N VAL A 4 -9.05 -2.93 13.15
CA VAL A 4 -9.20 -2.74 11.70
C VAL A 4 -8.77 -1.32 11.33
N ALA A 5 -7.85 -1.23 10.37
CA ALA A 5 -7.30 0.02 9.85
C ALA A 5 -7.86 0.38 8.47
N SER A 6 -8.16 -0.63 7.65
CA SER A 6 -8.71 -0.44 6.30
C SER A 6 -9.56 -1.62 5.87
N ILE A 7 -10.49 -1.37 4.95
CA ILE A 7 -11.28 -2.41 4.28
C ILE A 7 -11.08 -2.24 2.77
N ILE A 8 -10.38 -3.18 2.15
CA ILE A 8 -10.11 -3.16 0.71
C ILE A 8 -11.09 -4.10 0.01
N TYR A 9 -11.86 -3.57 -0.93
CA TYR A 9 -12.86 -4.34 -1.66
C TYR A 9 -12.23 -5.05 -2.86
N THR A 10 -12.65 -6.29 -3.05
CA THR A 10 -12.30 -7.12 -4.21
C THR A 10 -13.55 -7.39 -5.04
N SER A 11 -13.39 -7.67 -6.34
CA SER A 11 -14.52 -7.92 -7.25
C SER A 11 -15.43 -9.05 -6.78
N GLY A 12 -14.86 -10.09 -6.16
CA GLY A 12 -15.59 -11.26 -5.68
C GLY A 12 -16.08 -12.13 -6.85
N THR A 13 -15.56 -13.35 -6.97
CA THR A 13 -15.94 -14.28 -8.05
C THR A 13 -17.41 -14.71 -8.01
N THR A 14 -18.10 -14.49 -6.89
CA THR A 14 -19.51 -14.84 -6.65
C THR A 14 -20.46 -13.64 -6.85
N GLY A 15 -20.03 -12.62 -7.57
CA GLY A 15 -20.85 -11.47 -8.00
C GLY A 15 -20.84 -10.27 -7.06
N ARG A 16 -21.02 -10.47 -5.75
CA ARG A 16 -20.97 -9.36 -4.78
C ARG A 16 -19.52 -9.08 -4.35
N PRO A 17 -19.05 -7.82 -4.41
CA PRO A 17 -17.75 -7.44 -3.88
C PRO A 17 -17.59 -7.80 -2.42
N LYS A 18 -16.36 -8.21 -2.04
CA LYS A 18 -16.03 -8.63 -0.67
C LYS A 18 -14.96 -7.71 -0.10
N GLY A 19 -15.21 -7.17 1.09
CA GLY A 19 -14.26 -6.32 1.82
C GLY A 19 -13.30 -7.16 2.66
N ALA A 20 -12.01 -7.06 2.37
CA ALA A 20 -10.96 -7.62 3.20
C ALA A 20 -10.67 -6.65 4.36
N MET A 21 -11.00 -7.03 5.59
CA MET A 21 -10.69 -6.26 6.79
C MET A 21 -9.20 -6.43 7.13
N LEU A 22 -8.44 -5.35 7.02
CA LEU A 22 -7.01 -5.34 7.30
C LEU A 22 -6.74 -4.52 8.55
N THR A 23 -6.03 -5.12 9.50
CA THR A 23 -5.64 -4.50 10.76
C THR A 23 -4.37 -3.68 10.61
N HIS A 24 -4.08 -2.83 11.61
CA HIS A 24 -2.78 -2.16 11.70
C HIS A 24 -1.62 -3.18 11.71
N GLY A 25 -1.79 -4.30 12.41
CA GLY A 25 -0.80 -5.38 12.45
C GLY A 25 -0.53 -6.00 11.08
N ASN A 26 -1.56 -6.14 10.22
CA ASN A 26 -1.36 -6.63 8.86
C ASN A 26 -0.46 -5.69 8.03
N PHE A 27 -0.68 -4.38 8.12
CA PHE A 27 0.15 -3.42 7.39
C PHE A 27 1.57 -3.35 7.95
N ALA A 28 1.73 -3.31 9.27
CA ALA A 28 3.06 -3.33 9.90
C ALA A 28 3.86 -4.58 9.52
N SER A 29 3.21 -5.75 9.51
CA SER A 29 3.81 -7.01 9.07
C SER A 29 4.23 -6.96 7.60
N ASN A 30 3.38 -6.42 6.71
CA ASN A 30 3.73 -6.26 5.29
C ASN A 30 4.95 -5.35 5.11
N VAL A 31 5.03 -4.24 5.84
CA VAL A 31 6.18 -3.32 5.78
C VAL A 31 7.45 -4.03 6.24
N ALA A 32 7.42 -4.69 7.39
CA ALA A 32 8.56 -5.42 7.94
C ALA A 32 9.07 -6.49 6.95
N ALA A 33 8.17 -7.33 6.43
CA ALA A 33 8.54 -8.38 5.47
C ALA A 33 9.12 -7.81 4.17
N THR A 34 8.65 -6.64 3.72
CA THR A 34 9.15 -6.01 2.49
C THR A 34 10.57 -5.45 2.69
N VAL A 35 10.85 -4.84 3.85
CA VAL A 35 12.18 -4.32 4.20
C VAL A 35 13.23 -5.42 4.31
N GLU A 36 12.84 -6.63 4.68
CA GLU A 36 13.75 -7.78 4.75
C GLU A 36 14.25 -8.25 3.38
N VAL A 37 13.46 -8.05 2.32
CA VAL A 37 13.73 -8.62 0.99
C VAL A 37 14.04 -7.59 -0.09
N VAL A 38 13.75 -6.31 0.16
CA VAL A 38 14.00 -5.21 -0.78
C VAL A 38 14.95 -4.20 -0.15
N GLY A 39 16.00 -3.83 -0.88
CA GLY A 39 16.90 -2.74 -0.50
C GLY A 39 16.25 -1.39 -0.77
N PHE A 40 16.15 -0.56 0.27
CA PHE A 40 15.65 0.81 0.17
C PHE A 40 16.73 1.80 0.58
N TYR A 41 16.78 2.94 -0.09
CA TYR A 41 17.73 4.01 0.16
C TYR A 41 17.02 5.31 0.52
N PRO A 42 17.64 6.19 1.34
CA PRO A 42 17.06 7.49 1.68
C PRO A 42 16.75 8.39 0.47
N THR A 43 17.35 8.12 -0.69
CA THR A 43 17.15 8.84 -1.94
C THR A 43 15.98 8.31 -2.78
N ASP A 44 15.34 7.21 -2.37
CA ASP A 44 14.24 6.63 -3.12
C ASP A 44 12.97 7.48 -2.99
N ASN A 45 12.23 7.57 -4.10
CA ASN A 45 10.93 8.23 -4.17
C ASN A 45 9.90 7.27 -4.77
N PHE A 46 8.92 6.89 -3.95
CA PHE A 46 7.87 5.96 -4.33
C PHE A 46 6.77 6.68 -5.11
N ILE A 47 6.56 6.28 -6.36
CA ILE A 47 5.56 6.90 -7.22
C ILE A 47 4.21 6.21 -7.02
N ASN A 48 3.21 6.96 -6.53
CA ASN A 48 1.83 6.50 -6.39
C ASN A 48 1.10 6.72 -7.73
N VAL A 49 1.19 5.72 -8.60
CA VAL A 49 0.54 5.71 -9.93
C VAL A 49 -0.87 5.13 -9.87
N LEU A 50 -1.09 4.16 -8.99
CA LEU A 50 -2.36 3.46 -8.82
C LEU A 50 -3.25 4.18 -7.79
N PRO A 51 -4.58 4.12 -7.91
CA PRO A 51 -5.47 4.66 -6.89
C PRO A 51 -5.27 3.99 -5.53
N LEU A 52 -5.41 4.74 -4.43
CA LEU A 52 -5.22 4.22 -3.07
C LEU A 52 -6.24 3.15 -2.66
N PHE A 53 -7.36 3.00 -3.37
CA PHE A 53 -8.30 1.90 -3.15
C PHE A 53 -7.80 0.57 -3.75
N HIS A 54 -6.71 0.57 -4.53
CA HIS A 54 -6.05 -0.62 -5.01
C HIS A 54 -5.03 -1.11 -3.96
N SER A 55 -5.08 -2.39 -3.61
CA SER A 55 -4.26 -2.98 -2.54
C SER A 55 -2.76 -2.69 -2.71
N PHE A 56 -2.22 -2.87 -3.92
CA PHE A 56 -0.80 -2.64 -4.20
C PHE A 56 -0.38 -1.18 -3.95
N SER A 57 -1.17 -0.19 -4.38
CA SER A 57 -0.85 1.21 -4.15
C SER A 57 -0.82 1.52 -2.66
N PHE A 58 -1.87 1.06 -1.97
CA PHE A 58 -2.03 1.29 -0.55
C PHE A 58 -0.88 0.68 0.26
N THR A 59 -0.48 -0.56 -0.02
CA THR A 59 0.57 -1.24 0.75
C THR A 59 1.97 -0.83 0.31
N ALA A 60 2.30 -0.93 -0.98
CA ALA A 60 3.67 -0.79 -1.47
C ALA A 60 4.05 0.65 -1.83
N ASN A 61 3.12 1.48 -2.30
CA ASN A 61 3.43 2.86 -2.72
C ASN A 61 3.08 3.91 -1.64
N PHE A 62 2.25 3.57 -0.66
CA PHE A 62 1.83 4.48 0.39
C PHE A 62 2.26 4.04 1.81
N MET A 63 1.83 2.87 2.30
CA MET A 63 2.17 2.41 3.66
C MET A 63 3.66 2.11 3.84
N LEU A 64 4.30 1.47 2.85
CA LEU A 64 5.73 1.15 2.89
C LEU A 64 6.64 2.39 3.03
N PRO A 65 6.58 3.40 2.14
CA PRO A 65 7.40 4.60 2.30
C PRO A 65 7.14 5.31 3.64
N LEU A 66 5.89 5.36 4.12
CA LEU A 66 5.61 5.92 5.45
C LEU A 66 6.30 5.12 6.56
N GLY A 67 6.25 3.78 6.50
CA GLY A 67 6.86 2.89 7.50
C GLY A 67 8.38 2.98 7.56
N ILE A 68 9.04 3.23 6.43
CA ILE A 68 10.51 3.39 6.35
C ILE A 68 10.97 4.85 6.41
N LYS A 69 10.05 5.81 6.61
CA LYS A 69 10.31 7.26 6.56
C LYS A 69 10.89 7.75 5.21
N GLY A 70 10.50 7.09 4.13
CA GLY A 70 10.85 7.44 2.76
C GLY A 70 9.95 8.51 2.15
N CYS A 71 10.27 8.93 0.92
CA CYS A 71 9.48 9.87 0.16
C CYS A 71 8.46 9.14 -0.73
N CYS A 72 7.26 9.69 -0.90
CA CYS A 72 6.32 9.23 -1.91
C CYS A 72 5.64 10.40 -2.62
N SER A 73 5.44 10.27 -3.93
CA SER A 73 4.88 11.31 -4.79
C SER A 73 3.61 10.81 -5.47
N PHE A 74 2.56 11.64 -5.42
CA PHE A 74 1.29 11.38 -6.09
C PHE A 74 1.34 11.94 -7.51
N VAL A 75 1.06 11.10 -8.49
CA VAL A 75 0.96 11.56 -9.88
C VAL A 75 -0.41 12.18 -10.12
N ARG A 76 -0.42 13.34 -10.77
CA ARG A 76 -1.68 14.01 -11.14
C ARG A 76 -2.36 13.34 -12.34
N SER A 77 -1.58 12.70 -13.21
CA SER A 77 -2.03 12.06 -14.42
C SER A 77 -1.03 11.00 -14.87
N LEU A 78 -1.52 9.90 -15.46
CA LEU A 78 -0.67 8.89 -16.11
C LEU A 78 0.06 9.43 -17.34
N ARG A 79 -0.40 10.54 -17.93
CA ARG A 79 0.24 11.15 -19.10
C ARG A 79 1.52 11.91 -18.77
N THR A 80 1.75 12.20 -17.49
CA THR A 80 2.84 13.06 -17.01
C THR A 80 3.92 12.29 -16.25
N VAL A 81 3.82 10.95 -16.24
CA VAL A 81 4.76 10.04 -15.56
C VAL A 81 5.62 9.36 -16.60
#